data_AF-A0A819FNQ1-F1
#
_entry.id   AF-A0A819FNQ1-F1
#
_cell.length_a   1.000
_cell.length_b   1.000
_cell.length_c   1.000
_cell.angle_alpha   90.00
_cell.angle_beta   90.00
_cell.angle_gamma   90.00
#
_symmetry.space_group_name_H-M   'P 1'
#
loop_
_entity.id
_entity.type
_entity.pdbx_description
1 polymer ?
#
loop_
_entity_poly.entity_id
_entity_poly.type
_entity_poly.pdbx_seq_one_letter_code
_entity_poly.pdbx_strand_id
1 'polypeptide(L)'
;MSTKIFIIVSFVLFEFILNSICKINICNNKSNGFYTNYTSLNCRSYYFCFNETLKKILQCKNQTEPIFSSYRQRCIAKNLFYNECYLNNITEDNKNCAWFSIQLLTIPKKTYHYSCLYPFLFDLQTKECKHYSQVQCNQRFEPKDV
;
A
#
# COMPACT_ATOMS: atom_id res chain seq x y z
N MET A 1 -40.15 -0.62 -14.39
CA MET A 1 -39.59 0.01 -13.16
C MET A 1 -38.69 -1.01 -12.47
N SER A 2 -37.49 -1.30 -13.00
CA SER A 2 -36.54 -2.23 -12.37
C SER A 2 -35.15 -2.09 -13.01
N THR A 3 -34.41 -1.04 -12.63
CA THR A 3 -33.04 -0.82 -13.16
C THR A 3 -32.09 -0.23 -12.11
N LYS A 4 -32.45 -0.27 -10.82
CA LYS A 4 -31.63 0.28 -9.72
C LYS A 4 -30.94 -0.79 -8.87
N ILE A 5 -31.32 -2.07 -8.99
CA ILE A 5 -30.82 -3.14 -8.11
C ILE A 5 -29.52 -3.76 -8.65
N PHE A 6 -29.33 -3.84 -9.98
CA PHE A 6 -28.15 -4.49 -10.57
C PHE A 6 -26.82 -3.71 -10.42
N ILE A 7 -26.86 -2.38 -10.29
CA ILE A 7 -25.64 -1.55 -10.22
C ILE A 7 -24.99 -1.62 -8.81
N ILE A 8 -25.81 -1.75 -7.76
CA ILE A 8 -25.33 -1.79 -6.37
C ILE A 8 -24.57 -3.11 -6.10
N VAL A 9 -25.03 -4.22 -6.69
CA VAL A 9 -24.40 -5.54 -6.50
C VAL A 9 -23.01 -5.59 -7.15
N SER A 10 -22.80 -4.94 -8.30
CA SER A 10 -21.48 -4.89 -8.97
C SER A 10 -20.45 -4.02 -8.24
N PHE A 11 -20.86 -2.93 -7.59
CA PHE A 11 -19.94 -2.07 -6.84
C PHE A 11 -19.49 -2.70 -5.51
N VAL A 12 -20.40 -3.38 -4.81
CA VAL A 12 -20.09 -4.05 -3.54
C VAL A 12 -19.21 -5.29 -3.77
N LEU A 13 -19.38 -6.03 -4.88
CA LEU A 13 -18.47 -7.11 -5.24
C LEU A 13 -17.07 -6.62 -5.60
N PHE A 14 -16.94 -5.44 -6.25
CA PHE A 14 -15.63 -4.89 -6.62
C PHE A 14 -14.81 -4.47 -5.38
N GLU A 15 -15.46 -3.90 -4.36
CA GLU A 15 -14.79 -3.63 -3.08
C GLU A 15 -14.49 -4.89 -2.25
N PHE A 16 -15.28 -5.97 -2.42
CA PHE A 16 -15.02 -7.25 -1.75
C PHE A 16 -13.87 -8.04 -2.39
N ILE A 17 -13.70 -7.96 -3.71
CA ILE A 17 -12.64 -8.66 -4.45
C ILE A 17 -11.26 -8.00 -4.23
N LEU A 18 -11.20 -6.67 -4.13
CA LEU A 18 -9.98 -5.94 -3.75
C LEU A 18 -9.47 -6.32 -2.33
N ASN A 19 -10.38 -6.71 -1.42
CA ASN A 19 -10.04 -7.11 -0.07
C ASN A 19 -9.59 -8.58 0.06
N SER A 20 -9.76 -9.43 -0.97
CA SER A 20 -9.49 -10.87 -0.87
C SER A 20 -8.19 -11.35 -1.55
N ILE A 21 -7.51 -10.52 -2.34
CA ILE A 21 -6.38 -10.98 -3.19
C ILE A 21 -5.00 -10.63 -2.61
N CYS A 22 -4.93 -9.86 -1.52
CA CYS A 22 -3.65 -9.51 -0.88
C CYS A 22 -3.63 -9.91 0.60
N LYS A 23 -3.54 -11.21 0.90
CA LYS A 23 -3.09 -11.66 2.23
C LYS A 23 -1.56 -11.57 2.33
N ILE A 24 -0.99 -10.39 2.10
CA ILE A 24 0.26 -10.07 2.77
C ILE A 24 -0.12 -9.97 4.25
N ASN A 25 0.28 -10.94 5.07
CA ASN A 25 0.08 -10.83 6.50
C ASN A 25 0.99 -9.72 7.01
N ILE A 26 0.49 -8.47 6.97
CA ILE A 26 1.21 -7.28 7.44
C ILE A 26 1.56 -7.36 8.92
N CYS A 27 0.99 -8.32 9.65
CA CYS A 27 1.22 -8.59 11.06
C CYS A 27 2.17 -9.77 11.33
N ASN A 28 2.72 -10.42 10.31
CA ASN A 28 3.67 -11.53 10.48
C ASN A 28 4.89 -11.08 11.32
N ASN A 29 5.25 -11.84 12.36
CA ASN A 29 6.32 -11.49 13.31
C ASN A 29 6.17 -10.11 13.99
N LYS A 30 4.96 -9.55 14.06
CA LYS A 30 4.68 -8.31 14.81
C LYS A 30 4.03 -8.63 16.14
N SER A 31 4.45 -7.91 17.19
CA SER A 31 3.78 -7.93 18.48
C SER A 31 2.40 -7.28 18.40
N ASN A 32 1.58 -7.50 19.43
CA ASN A 32 0.26 -6.89 19.51
C ASN A 32 0.40 -5.36 19.60
N GLY A 33 -0.30 -4.63 18.72
CA GLY A 33 -0.19 -3.17 18.70
C GLY A 33 -0.63 -2.52 17.38
N PHE A 34 -0.51 -1.20 17.35
CA PHE A 34 -0.82 -0.40 16.16
C PHE A 34 0.44 -0.07 15.36
N TYR A 35 0.30 -0.13 14.04
CA TYR A 35 1.39 0.04 13.09
C TYR A 35 0.97 0.95 11.94
N THR A 36 1.90 1.78 11.49
CA THR A 36 1.73 2.72 10.39
C THR A 36 1.52 1.93 9.10
N ASN A 37 0.53 2.33 8.32
CA ASN A 37 0.34 1.75 7.00
C ASN A 37 1.14 2.53 5.95
N TYR A 38 2.35 2.05 5.67
CA TYR A 38 3.25 2.66 4.68
C TYR A 38 2.76 2.52 3.22
N THR A 39 1.77 1.67 2.95
CA THR A 39 1.13 1.60 1.63
C THR A 39 0.13 2.74 1.40
N SER A 40 -0.24 3.48 2.45
CA SER A 40 -1.05 4.68 2.30
C SER A 40 -0.19 5.79 1.71
N LEU A 41 -0.52 6.25 0.50
CA LEU A 41 0.12 7.39 -0.18
C LEU A 41 0.24 8.66 0.71
N ASN A 42 -0.64 8.80 1.70
CA ASN A 42 -0.67 9.93 2.62
C ASN A 42 -0.34 9.57 4.08
N CYS A 43 0.07 8.32 4.34
CA CYS A 43 0.33 7.76 5.67
C CYS A 43 -0.77 8.03 6.71
N ARG A 44 -2.00 8.18 6.22
CA ARG A 44 -3.16 8.46 7.08
C ARG A 44 -3.73 7.21 7.70
N SER A 45 -3.57 6.07 7.02
CA SER A 45 -4.03 4.80 7.54
C SER A 45 -2.98 4.11 8.39
N TYR A 46 -3.46 3.29 9.30
CA TYR A 46 -2.70 2.47 10.22
C TYR A 46 -3.49 1.20 10.50
N TYR A 47 -2.87 0.20 11.10
CA TYR A 47 -3.52 -1.07 11.35
C TYR A 47 -3.20 -1.62 12.73
N PHE A 48 -4.09 -2.45 13.24
CA PHE A 48 -3.94 -3.17 14.50
C PHE A 48 -3.64 -4.64 14.25
N CYS A 49 -2.54 -5.11 14.83
CA CYS A 49 -2.16 -6.51 14.86
C CYS A 49 -2.46 -7.12 16.22
N PHE A 50 -2.98 -8.35 16.21
CA PHE A 50 -3.14 -9.17 17.42
C PHE A 50 -2.86 -10.64 17.08
N ASN A 51 -1.96 -11.26 17.84
CA ASN A 51 -1.44 -12.62 17.61
C ASN A 51 -1.03 -12.81 16.15
N GLU A 52 -0.17 -11.90 15.65
CA GLU A 52 0.32 -11.90 14.26
C GLU A 52 -0.76 -11.83 13.19
N THR A 53 -2.00 -11.46 13.54
CA THR A 53 -3.09 -11.32 12.58
C THR A 53 -3.55 -9.88 12.49
N LEU A 54 -3.81 -9.42 11.26
CA LEU A 54 -4.45 -8.14 11.00
C LEU A 54 -5.89 -8.17 11.52
N LYS A 55 -6.19 -7.32 12.50
CA LYS A 55 -7.55 -7.20 13.05
C LYS A 55 -8.32 -6.05 12.45
N LYS A 56 -7.65 -4.92 12.20
CA LYS A 56 -8.32 -3.72 11.74
C LYS A 56 -7.39 -2.81 10.98
N ILE A 57 -7.93 -2.15 9.95
CA ILE A 57 -7.33 -0.99 9.31
C ILE A 57 -8.12 0.25 9.77
N LEU A 58 -7.41 1.30 10.14
CA LEU A 58 -7.91 2.54 10.71
C LEU A 58 -7.30 3.72 9.97
N GLN A 59 -7.87 4.90 10.17
CA GLN A 59 -7.37 6.14 9.58
C GLN A 59 -7.42 7.28 10.60
N CYS A 60 -6.40 8.13 10.59
CA CYS A 60 -6.40 9.36 11.36
C CYS A 60 -7.50 10.29 10.83
N LYS A 61 -8.44 10.64 11.72
CA LYS A 61 -9.61 11.46 11.41
C LYS A 61 -9.29 12.95 11.38
N ASN A 62 -8.31 13.36 12.19
CA ASN A 62 -7.97 14.77 12.37
C ASN A 62 -7.19 15.31 11.16
N GLN A 63 -7.57 16.49 10.68
CA GLN A 63 -6.86 17.17 9.59
C GLN A 63 -5.54 17.80 10.04
N THR A 64 -5.46 18.28 11.30
CA THR A 64 -4.24 18.85 11.87
C THR A 64 -3.26 17.78 12.31
N GLU A 65 -3.75 16.58 12.63
CA GLU A 65 -2.96 15.39 12.96
C GLU A 65 -3.29 14.22 12.03
N PRO A 66 -2.96 14.31 10.73
CA PRO A 66 -3.45 13.36 9.75
C PRO A 66 -2.62 12.07 9.71
N ILE A 67 -1.51 11.95 10.44
CA ILE A 67 -0.56 10.86 10.25
C ILE A 67 -0.40 10.01 11.51
N PHE A 68 -0.48 8.69 11.38
CA PHE A 68 -0.24 7.78 12.51
C PHE A 68 1.25 7.46 12.69
N SER A 69 1.78 7.70 13.89
CA SER A 69 3.14 7.29 14.29
C SER A 69 3.08 6.01 15.11
N SER A 70 3.75 4.97 14.62
CA SER A 70 3.93 3.70 15.35
C SER A 70 4.79 3.87 16.59
N TYR A 71 5.73 4.82 16.58
CA TYR A 71 6.56 5.11 17.74
C TYR A 71 5.75 5.79 18.85
N ARG A 72 4.91 6.78 18.50
CA ARG A 72 4.11 7.53 19.47
C ARG A 72 2.75 6.90 19.76
N GLN A 73 2.40 5.82 19.06
CA GLN A 73 1.11 5.12 19.13
C GLN A 73 -0.10 6.06 19.00
N ARG A 74 0.03 7.12 18.17
CA ARG A 74 -1.02 8.13 18.00
C ARG A 74 -0.93 8.84 16.66
N CYS A 75 -2.03 9.49 16.28
CA CYS A 75 -2.05 10.45 15.18
C CYS A 75 -1.30 11.72 15.59
N ILE A 76 -0.48 12.25 14.68
CA ILE A 76 0.34 13.44 14.89
C ILE A 76 0.30 14.37 13.67
N ALA A 77 0.69 15.62 13.91
CA ALA A 77 0.77 16.64 12.89
C ALA A 77 1.92 16.41 11.91
N LYS A 78 1.72 16.84 10.65
CA LYS A 78 2.70 16.66 9.56
C LYS A 78 4.07 17.26 9.89
N ASN A 79 4.11 18.40 10.57
CA ASN A 79 5.33 19.10 10.97
C ASN A 79 6.11 18.42 12.10
N LEU A 80 5.48 17.54 12.88
CA LEU A 80 6.11 16.76 13.94
C LEU A 80 6.64 15.40 13.45
N PHE A 81 6.51 15.13 12.16
CA PHE A 81 6.65 13.82 11.53
C PHE A 81 7.78 13.83 10.48
N TYR A 82 8.97 14.29 10.87
CA TYR A 82 10.08 14.51 9.95
C TYR A 82 10.69 13.20 9.38
N ASN A 83 10.43 12.02 9.99
CA ASN A 83 11.20 10.80 9.66
C ASN A 83 10.42 9.46 9.50
N GLU A 84 9.09 9.44 9.50
CA GLU A 84 8.31 8.18 9.54
C GLU A 84 7.37 7.96 8.34
N CYS A 85 7.21 8.91 7.43
CA CYS A 85 6.69 8.69 6.08
C CYS A 85 7.44 9.65 5.18
N TYR A 86 8.67 9.27 4.86
CA TYR A 86 9.33 9.98 3.78
C TYR A 86 8.50 9.77 2.52
N LEU A 87 8.38 10.83 1.72
CA LEU A 87 8.23 10.63 0.28
C LEU A 87 9.28 9.59 -0.11
N ASN A 88 8.84 8.35 -0.26
CA ASN A 88 9.66 7.33 -0.84
C ASN A 88 9.83 7.75 -2.29
N ASN A 89 11.07 7.90 -2.74
CA ASN A 89 11.30 7.91 -4.18
C ASN A 89 11.03 6.48 -4.63
N ILE A 90 9.77 6.24 -5.05
CA ILE A 90 9.37 4.98 -5.65
C ILE A 90 9.68 5.07 -7.13
N THR A 91 10.71 4.35 -7.53
CA THR A 91 11.18 4.27 -8.90
C THR A 91 10.84 2.91 -9.45
N GLU A 92 10.34 2.87 -10.67
CA GLU A 92 10.17 1.61 -11.37
C GLU A 92 11.53 1.00 -11.71
N ASP A 93 11.58 -0.33 -11.83
CA ASP A 93 12.73 -0.98 -12.42
C ASP A 93 12.74 -0.77 -13.94
N ASN A 94 13.93 -0.57 -14.49
CA ASN A 94 14.11 -0.27 -15.92
C ASN A 94 14.09 -1.51 -16.81
N LYS A 95 14.06 -2.72 -16.25
CA LYS A 95 14.09 -3.99 -16.98
C LYS A 95 12.87 -4.86 -16.74
N ASN A 96 12.30 -4.86 -15.54
CA ASN A 96 11.18 -5.72 -15.16
C ASN A 96 9.98 -4.90 -14.70
N CYS A 97 8.84 -5.11 -15.35
CA CYS A 97 7.62 -4.38 -15.06
C CYS A 97 7.02 -4.63 -13.69
N ALA A 98 7.27 -5.81 -13.13
CA ALA A 98 6.80 -6.14 -11.80
C ALA A 98 7.68 -5.49 -10.73
N TRP A 99 8.90 -5.06 -11.06
CA TRP A 99 9.88 -4.64 -10.07
C TRP A 99 9.86 -3.13 -9.85
N PHE A 100 10.10 -2.75 -8.61
CA PHE A 100 10.22 -1.36 -8.20
C PHE A 100 11.13 -1.22 -6.98
N SER A 101 11.67 -0.02 -6.82
CA SER A 101 12.55 0.31 -5.71
C SER A 101 11.95 1.41 -4.87
N ILE A 102 12.07 1.27 -3.55
CA ILE A 102 11.68 2.27 -2.55
C ILE A 102 12.98 2.81 -1.94
N GLN A 103 13.30 4.07 -2.23
CA GLN A 103 14.38 4.76 -1.53
C GLN A 103 13.84 5.51 -0.32
N LEU A 104 14.25 5.09 0.86
CA LEU A 104 14.03 5.83 2.10
C LEU A 104 14.99 7.02 2.14
N LEU A 105 14.44 8.22 2.38
CA LEU A 105 15.21 9.44 2.60
C LEU A 105 15.76 9.55 4.03
N THR A 106 15.91 8.41 4.73
CA THR A 106 16.58 8.31 6.03
C THR A 106 18.07 8.63 5.90
N ILE A 107 18.75 8.87 7.03
CA ILE A 107 20.22 8.93 7.10
C ILE A 107 20.68 7.74 7.98
N PRO A 108 21.40 6.75 7.44
CA PRO A 108 21.80 6.60 6.04
C PRO A 108 20.62 6.34 5.10
N LYS A 109 20.75 6.75 3.83
CA LYS A 109 19.78 6.45 2.79
C LYS A 109 19.75 4.94 2.58
N LYS A 110 18.55 4.36 2.54
CA LYS A 110 18.39 2.92 2.32
C LYS A 110 17.41 2.67 1.18
N THR A 111 17.81 1.79 0.26
CA THR A 111 16.98 1.39 -0.88
C THR A 111 16.54 -0.04 -0.69
N TYR A 112 15.26 -0.30 -0.98
CA TYR A 112 14.66 -1.63 -0.93
C TYR A 112 14.07 -1.96 -2.29
N HIS A 113 14.26 -3.20 -2.73
CA HIS A 113 13.73 -3.71 -4.00
C HIS A 113 12.56 -4.64 -3.74
N TYR A 114 11.50 -4.48 -4.51
CA TYR A 114 10.27 -5.27 -4.40
C TYR A 114 9.81 -5.72 -5.78
N SER A 115 8.99 -6.77 -5.79
CA SER A 115 8.27 -7.24 -6.96
C SER A 115 6.79 -7.29 -6.66
N CYS A 116 5.96 -6.81 -7.58
CA CYS A 116 4.56 -7.16 -7.63
C CYS A 116 4.41 -8.69 -7.85
N LEU A 117 3.37 -9.27 -7.28
CA LEU A 117 3.02 -10.68 -7.50
C LEU A 117 2.35 -10.82 -8.86
N TYR A 118 2.62 -11.91 -9.57
CA TYR A 118 1.84 -12.26 -10.76
C TYR A 118 0.33 -12.38 -10.40
N PRO A 119 -0.61 -11.89 -11.22
CA PRO A 119 -0.48 -11.25 -12.54
C PRO A 119 -0.35 -9.70 -12.50
N PHE A 120 0.13 -9.13 -11.41
CA PHE A 120 0.21 -7.67 -11.20
C PHE A 120 1.59 -7.10 -11.58
N LEU A 121 1.59 -5.92 -12.19
CA LEU A 121 2.77 -5.15 -12.58
C LEU A 121 2.77 -3.79 -11.85
N PHE A 122 3.93 -3.17 -11.73
CA PHE A 122 4.08 -1.89 -11.05
C PHE A 122 3.68 -0.73 -11.98
N ASP A 123 2.68 0.03 -11.57
CA ASP A 123 2.19 1.22 -12.28
C ASP A 123 2.90 2.48 -11.77
N LEU A 124 3.72 3.11 -12.62
CA LEU A 124 4.48 4.30 -12.23
C LEU A 124 3.58 5.51 -11.92
N GLN A 125 2.42 5.60 -12.58
CA GLN A 125 1.52 6.75 -12.43
C GLN A 125 0.86 6.77 -11.06
N THR A 126 0.34 5.64 -10.61
CA THR A 126 -0.32 5.53 -9.30
C THR A 126 0.59 5.03 -8.19
N LYS A 127 1.77 4.51 -8.52
CA LYS A 127 2.73 3.87 -7.60
C LYS A 127 2.16 2.64 -6.90
N GLU A 128 1.35 1.87 -7.62
CA GLU A 128 0.65 0.67 -7.11
C GLU A 128 0.93 -0.55 -7.99
N CYS A 129 0.76 -1.74 -7.42
CA CYS A 129 0.69 -2.97 -8.22
C CYS A 129 -0.72 -3.12 -8.79
N LYS A 130 -0.85 -3.05 -10.12
CA LYS A 130 -2.11 -3.22 -10.85
C LYS A 130 -2.05 -4.41 -11.77
N HIS A 131 -3.21 -4.94 -12.15
CA HIS A 131 -3.27 -6.08 -13.07
C HIS A 131 -2.54 -5.74 -14.37
N TYR A 132 -1.79 -6.68 -14.98
CA TYR A 132 -0.96 -6.39 -16.16
C TYR A 132 -1.74 -5.69 -17.29
N SER A 133 -3.02 -6.02 -17.45
CA SER A 133 -3.90 -5.39 -18.45
C SER A 133 -4.16 -3.89 -18.25
N GLN A 134 -3.80 -3.35 -17.08
CA GLN A 134 -3.99 -1.94 -16.70
C GLN A 134 -2.69 -1.17 -16.63
N VAL A 135 -1.54 -1.82 -16.85
CA VAL A 135 -0.20 -1.22 -16.68
C VAL A 135 0.47 -1.09 -18.04
N GLN A 136 1.05 0.08 -18.30
CA GLN A 136 1.87 0.30 -19.49
C GLN A 136 3.31 -0.12 -19.23
N CYS A 137 3.66 -1.31 -19.69
CA CYS A 137 4.99 -1.86 -19.46
C CYS A 137 6.08 -1.31 -20.39
N ASN A 138 5.66 -0.77 -21.53
CA ASN A 138 6.53 -0.29 -22.59
C ASN A 138 7.51 -1.39 -23.05
N GLN A 139 8.82 -1.15 -22.95
CA GLN A 139 9.87 -2.08 -23.41
C GLN A 139 10.38 -3.03 -22.32
N ARG A 140 9.81 -2.97 -21.12
CA ARG A 140 10.27 -3.81 -19.99
C ARG A 140 9.70 -5.21 -20.10
N PHE A 141 10.40 -6.14 -19.46
CA PHE A 141 9.96 -7.53 -19.35
C PHE A 141 8.66 -7.61 -18.54
N GLU A 142 7.63 -8.15 -19.17
CA GLU A 142 6.39 -8.59 -18.53
C GLU A 142 6.51 -10.08 -18.18
N PRO A 143 6.47 -10.45 -16.89
CA PRO A 143 6.41 -11.86 -16.50
C PRO A 143 5.11 -12.49 -17.03
N LYS A 144 5.24 -13.41 -17.98
CA LYS A 144 4.14 -14.19 -18.56
C LYS A 144 4.19 -15.58 -17.97
N ASP A 145 3.37 -15.79 -16.94
CA ASP A 145 3.21 -17.05 -16.20
C ASP A 145 4.47 -17.49 -15.42
N VAL A 146 4.31 -17.81 -14.13
CA VAL A 146 5.36 -18.44 -13.30
C VAL A 146 5.02 -19.91 -13.13
#